data_AF-A0AAV9ZBE6-F1
#
_entry.id   AF-A0AAV9ZBE6-F1
#
_cell.length_a   1.000
_cell.length_b   1.000
_cell.length_c   1.000
_cell.angle_alpha   90.00
_cell.angle_beta   90.00
_cell.angle_gamma   90.00
#
_symmetry.space_group_name_H-M   'P 1'
#
loop_
_entity.id
_entity.type
_entity.pdbx_description
1 polymer ?
#
loop_
_entity_poly.entity_id
_entity_poly.type
_entity_poly.pdbx_seq_one_letter_code
_entity_poly.pdbx_strand_id
1 'polypeptide(L)'
;GDALDVFEEFRRETDHSIARIVEKHLGEELNVPSRVKSPRIDTPRKFTGTDDHLAFMKWLESLAAWMRTMFYGGSDPDIDQYRVSVLKNLLDDVALQWYIDFVDSPKAGNVVPSDFVEVLCSLHRRFITTATAHQALRDFDAVRFKSEDGPLKLMDDLEACSQRMREPMPDIILKQRFMKLIPLALKEDLQALRGISESYSSIQQIRTHANQLWEVRS
;
A
#
# COMPACT_ATOMS: atom_id res chain seq x y z
N GLY A 1 10.59 -26.18 3.67
CA GLY A 1 9.33 -25.49 3.41
C GLY A 1 9.32 -24.28 4.29
N ASP A 2 9.66 -23.13 3.73
CA ASP A 2 9.80 -21.88 4.50
C ASP A 2 9.36 -20.72 3.59
N ALA A 3 9.91 -20.65 2.37
CA ALA A 3 9.49 -19.66 1.37
C ALA A 3 8.07 -19.87 0.79
N LEU A 4 7.58 -21.11 0.68
CA LEU A 4 6.22 -21.38 0.21
C LEU A 4 5.16 -21.05 1.27
N ASP A 5 5.46 -21.27 2.55
CA ASP A 5 4.53 -20.96 3.64
C ASP A 5 4.38 -19.45 3.83
N VAL A 6 5.50 -18.71 3.76
CA VAL A 6 5.50 -17.23 3.73
C VAL A 6 4.75 -16.68 2.51
N PHE A 7 4.84 -17.36 1.36
CA PHE A 7 4.08 -16.97 0.16
C PHE A 7 2.58 -17.13 0.37
N GLU A 8 2.14 -18.25 0.92
CA GLU A 8 0.71 -18.50 1.14
C GLU A 8 0.13 -17.61 2.24
N GLU A 9 0.90 -17.35 3.29
CA GLU A 9 0.53 -16.37 4.30
C GLU A 9 0.46 -14.95 3.71
N PHE A 10 1.37 -14.63 2.79
CA PHE A 10 1.28 -13.40 2.02
C PHE A 10 0.00 -13.35 1.16
N ARG A 11 -0.32 -14.39 0.40
CA ARG A 11 -1.57 -14.39 -0.36
C ARG A 11 -2.79 -14.19 0.53
N ARG A 12 -2.90 -14.97 1.60
CA ARG A 12 -4.08 -14.94 2.48
C ARG A 12 -4.29 -13.57 3.09
N GLU A 13 -3.28 -12.98 3.71
CA GLU A 13 -3.47 -11.70 4.41
C GLU A 13 -3.76 -10.55 3.43
N THR A 14 -3.23 -10.60 2.21
CA THR A 14 -3.59 -9.60 1.19
C THR A 14 -5.02 -9.79 0.69
N ASP A 15 -5.47 -11.02 0.49
CA ASP A 15 -6.87 -11.30 0.14
C ASP A 15 -7.82 -10.79 1.24
N HIS A 16 -7.48 -10.96 2.53
CA HIS A 16 -8.24 -10.38 3.65
C HIS A 16 -8.23 -8.85 3.62
N SER A 17 -7.09 -8.22 3.32
CA SER A 17 -6.98 -6.77 3.22
C SER A 17 -7.83 -6.21 2.09
N ILE A 18 -7.84 -6.87 0.93
CA ILE A 18 -8.70 -6.53 -0.21
C ILE A 18 -10.17 -6.62 0.21
N ALA A 19 -10.59 -7.73 0.80
CA ALA A 19 -11.95 -7.93 1.28
C ALA A 19 -12.38 -6.84 2.28
N ARG A 20 -11.50 -6.46 3.21
CA ARG A 20 -11.77 -5.39 4.19
C ARG A 20 -11.94 -4.01 3.55
N ILE A 21 -11.17 -3.69 2.51
CA ILE A 21 -11.34 -2.42 1.79
C ILE A 21 -12.68 -2.40 1.06
N VAL A 22 -13.03 -3.50 0.38
CA VAL A 22 -14.33 -3.62 -0.29
C VAL A 22 -15.46 -3.49 0.72
N GLU A 23 -15.43 -4.24 1.82
CA GLU A 23 -16.46 -4.20 2.86
C GLU A 23 -16.62 -2.80 3.46
N LYS A 24 -15.50 -2.16 3.83
CA LYS A 24 -15.49 -0.80 4.42
C LYS A 24 -16.20 0.23 3.54
N HIS A 25 -16.03 0.16 2.22
CA HIS A 25 -16.56 1.16 1.30
C HIS A 25 -17.88 0.76 0.64
N LEU A 26 -18.04 -0.52 0.35
CA LEU A 26 -19.10 -1.07 -0.49
C LEU A 26 -20.01 -2.07 0.23
N GLY A 27 -19.74 -2.42 1.49
CA GLY A 27 -20.60 -3.33 2.27
C GLY A 27 -22.02 -2.79 2.47
N GLU A 28 -22.15 -1.47 2.63
CA GLU A 28 -23.43 -0.79 2.79
C GLU A 28 -23.73 0.18 1.64
N GLU A 29 -25.01 0.29 1.30
CA GLU A 29 -25.52 1.30 0.37
C GLU A 29 -25.24 2.72 0.89
N LEU A 30 -24.84 3.62 0.00
CA LEU A 30 -24.65 5.03 0.36
C LEU A 30 -25.99 5.75 0.36
N ASN A 31 -26.47 6.14 1.55
CA ASN A 31 -27.68 6.94 1.69
C ASN A 31 -27.33 8.44 1.68
N VAL A 32 -27.61 9.12 0.56
CA VAL A 32 -27.32 10.55 0.39
C VAL A 32 -28.56 11.38 0.75
N PRO A 33 -28.46 12.35 1.70
CA PRO A 33 -29.58 13.23 2.02
C PRO A 33 -30.06 13.99 0.79
N SER A 34 -31.38 14.10 0.59
CA SER A 34 -32.01 14.67 -0.61
C SER A 34 -31.63 16.12 -0.94
N ARG A 35 -30.94 16.82 -0.02
CA ARG A 35 -30.48 18.22 -0.18
C ARG A 35 -29.07 18.35 -0.75
N VAL A 36 -28.35 17.24 -0.89
CA VAL A 36 -26.97 17.23 -1.41
C VAL A 36 -27.01 17.02 -2.92
N LYS A 37 -26.48 17.97 -3.68
CA LYS A 37 -26.24 17.80 -5.12
C LYS A 37 -25.09 16.80 -5.31
N SER A 38 -25.25 15.85 -6.23
CA SER A 38 -24.19 14.92 -6.56
C SER A 38 -22.93 15.68 -7.02
N PRO A 39 -21.80 15.56 -6.31
CA PRO A 39 -20.55 16.17 -6.75
C PRO A 39 -20.08 15.52 -8.06
N ARG A 40 -19.40 16.29 -8.91
CA ARG A 40 -18.68 15.73 -10.05
C ARG A 40 -17.41 15.07 -9.50
N ILE A 41 -17.40 13.75 -9.47
CA ILE A 41 -16.28 12.97 -8.95
C ILE A 41 -15.52 12.40 -10.14
N ASP A 42 -14.22 12.66 -10.17
CA ASP A 42 -13.36 12.14 -11.21
C ASP A 42 -13.19 10.63 -11.07
N THR A 43 -13.19 9.94 -12.22
CA THR A 43 -12.93 8.51 -12.28
C THR A 43 -11.49 8.22 -11.84
N PRO A 44 -11.25 7.14 -11.06
CA PRO A 44 -9.91 6.73 -10.68
C PRO A 44 -9.03 6.46 -11.90
N ARG A 45 -7.71 6.53 -11.69
CA ARG A 45 -6.75 6.06 -12.68
C ARG A 45 -6.97 4.57 -12.94
N LYS A 46 -6.76 4.15 -14.19
CA LYS A 46 -6.83 2.73 -14.54
C LYS A 46 -5.61 1.97 -14.02
N PHE A 47 -5.80 0.70 -13.67
CA PHE A 47 -4.69 -0.19 -13.35
C PHE A 47 -4.22 -0.92 -14.60
N THR A 48 -2.92 -0.85 -14.86
CA THR A 48 -2.28 -1.37 -16.07
C THR A 48 -1.66 -2.76 -15.89
N GLY A 49 -1.62 -3.30 -14.66
CA GLY A 49 -0.88 -4.53 -14.36
C GLY A 49 0.52 -4.32 -13.78
N THR A 50 0.80 -3.13 -13.26
CA THR A 50 2.09 -2.81 -12.62
C THR A 50 2.33 -3.71 -11.41
N ASP A 51 3.50 -4.35 -11.36
CA ASP A 51 3.95 -5.17 -10.23
C ASP A 51 4.43 -4.29 -9.06
N ASP A 52 3.49 -3.63 -8.41
CA ASP A 52 3.71 -2.81 -7.22
C ASP A 52 2.54 -2.99 -6.26
N HIS A 53 2.79 -3.69 -5.15
CA HIS A 53 1.78 -3.98 -4.14
C HIS A 53 1.17 -2.70 -3.56
N LEU A 54 1.99 -1.70 -3.23
CA LEU A 54 1.50 -0.46 -2.62
C LEU A 54 0.66 0.33 -3.62
N ALA A 55 1.12 0.42 -4.87
CA ALA A 55 0.37 1.09 -5.93
C ALA A 55 -0.98 0.42 -6.16
N PHE A 56 -1.02 -0.92 -6.15
CA PHE A 56 -2.26 -1.68 -6.24
C PHE A 56 -3.20 -1.38 -5.07
N MET A 57 -2.72 -1.41 -3.82
CA MET A 57 -3.58 -1.16 -2.65
C MET A 57 -4.11 0.29 -2.63
N LYS A 58 -3.29 1.28 -3.03
CA LYS A 58 -3.73 2.68 -3.17
C LYS A 58 -4.75 2.88 -4.28
N TRP A 59 -4.56 2.18 -5.40
CA TRP A 59 -5.51 2.15 -6.49
C TRP A 59 -6.84 1.54 -6.05
N LEU A 60 -6.81 0.41 -5.32
CA LEU A 60 -8.00 -0.25 -4.79
C LEU A 60 -8.78 0.63 -3.81
N GLU A 61 -8.10 1.31 -2.88
CA GLU A 61 -8.76 2.27 -1.99
C GLU A 61 -9.46 3.40 -2.78
N SER A 62 -8.79 3.92 -3.82
CA SER A 62 -9.38 4.96 -4.69
C SER A 62 -10.57 4.44 -5.51
N LEU A 63 -10.46 3.22 -6.02
CA LEU A 63 -11.51 2.49 -6.74
C LEU A 63 -12.75 2.30 -5.86
N ALA A 64 -12.58 1.72 -4.66
CA ALA A 64 -13.68 1.40 -3.77
C ALA A 64 -14.39 2.67 -3.25
N ALA A 65 -13.61 3.70 -2.91
CA ALA A 65 -14.17 5.00 -2.51
C ALA A 65 -14.98 5.65 -3.65
N TRP A 66 -14.49 5.58 -4.89
CA TRP A 66 -15.24 6.08 -6.05
C TRP A 66 -16.49 5.24 -6.34
N MET A 67 -16.41 3.92 -6.28
CA MET A 67 -17.59 3.05 -6.46
C MET A 67 -18.68 3.33 -5.41
N ARG A 68 -18.27 3.65 -4.17
CA ARG A 68 -19.20 4.05 -3.11
C ARG A 68 -19.98 5.30 -3.48
N THR A 69 -19.31 6.31 -4.03
CA THR A 69 -19.96 7.57 -4.41
C THR A 69 -20.81 7.45 -5.68
N MET A 70 -20.55 6.42 -6.49
CA MET A 70 -21.38 6.03 -7.62
C MET A 70 -22.55 5.11 -7.24
N PHE A 71 -22.81 4.91 -5.94
CA PHE A 71 -23.89 4.09 -5.39
C PHE A 71 -23.77 2.59 -5.71
N TYR A 72 -22.55 2.08 -5.84
CA TYR A 72 -22.31 0.64 -6.04
C TYR A 72 -22.12 -0.10 -4.71
N GLY A 73 -22.59 0.43 -3.58
CA GLY A 73 -22.54 -0.24 -2.27
C GLY A 73 -23.72 -1.18 -2.05
N GLY A 74 -23.67 -1.99 -1.00
CA GLY A 74 -24.70 -2.96 -0.62
C GLY A 74 -24.32 -4.42 -0.91
N SER A 75 -25.17 -5.35 -0.48
CA SER A 75 -24.91 -6.80 -0.56
C SER A 75 -25.75 -7.53 -1.62
N ASP A 76 -26.41 -6.78 -2.52
CA ASP A 76 -27.21 -7.37 -3.59
C ASP A 76 -26.32 -8.18 -4.57
N PRO A 77 -26.62 -9.46 -4.85
CA PRO A 77 -25.86 -10.23 -5.84
C PRO A 77 -25.76 -9.55 -7.22
N ASP A 78 -26.79 -8.81 -7.64
CA ASP A 78 -26.80 -8.11 -8.91
C ASP A 78 -25.86 -6.89 -8.89
N ILE A 79 -25.73 -6.21 -7.74
CA ILE A 79 -24.76 -5.11 -7.61
C ILE A 79 -23.33 -5.64 -7.69
N ASP A 80 -23.07 -6.84 -7.20
CA ASP A 80 -21.74 -7.41 -7.20
C ASP A 80 -21.27 -7.80 -8.62
N GLN A 81 -22.14 -8.41 -9.42
CA GLN A 81 -21.88 -8.65 -10.84
C GLN A 81 -21.70 -7.34 -11.62
N TYR A 82 -22.45 -6.31 -11.24
CA TYR A 82 -22.31 -4.99 -11.84
C TYR A 82 -20.95 -4.36 -11.50
N ARG A 83 -20.44 -4.49 -10.27
CA ARG A 83 -19.08 -4.04 -9.89
C ARG A 83 -18.00 -4.72 -10.73
N VAL A 84 -18.12 -6.03 -10.95
CA VAL A 84 -17.23 -6.79 -11.83
C VAL A 84 -17.24 -6.19 -13.24
N SER A 85 -18.43 -5.95 -13.81
CA SER A 85 -18.57 -5.33 -15.13
C SER A 85 -17.97 -3.91 -15.20
N VAL A 86 -18.16 -3.10 -14.15
CA VAL A 86 -17.59 -1.75 -14.06
C VAL A 86 -16.06 -1.80 -13.96
N LEU A 87 -15.51 -2.77 -13.23
CA LEU A 87 -14.06 -2.94 -13.04
C LEU A 87 -13.31 -2.97 -14.37
N LYS A 88 -13.85 -3.64 -15.39
CA LYS A 88 -13.28 -3.68 -16.74
C LYS A 88 -12.89 -2.30 -17.29
N ASN A 89 -13.72 -1.29 -17.06
CA ASN A 89 -13.48 0.08 -17.54
C ASN A 89 -12.35 0.80 -16.80
N LEU A 90 -11.92 0.24 -15.67
CA LEU A 90 -10.89 0.75 -14.77
C LEU A 90 -9.60 -0.06 -14.87
N LEU A 91 -9.52 -0.96 -15.85
CA LEU A 91 -8.32 -1.68 -16.23
C LEU A 91 -7.80 -1.16 -17.59
N ASP A 92 -6.49 -1.28 -17.79
CA ASP A 92 -5.84 -1.00 -19.07
C ASP A 92 -4.72 -2.01 -19.33
N ASP A 93 -4.18 -1.97 -20.55
CA ASP A 93 -2.99 -2.73 -20.97
C ASP A 93 -3.10 -4.24 -20.61
N VAL A 94 -2.06 -4.82 -20.02
CA VAL A 94 -2.01 -6.26 -19.69
C VAL A 94 -3.04 -6.68 -18.65
N ALA A 95 -3.47 -5.77 -17.76
CA ALA A 95 -4.54 -6.05 -16.80
C ALA A 95 -5.91 -6.16 -17.47
N LEU A 96 -6.21 -5.28 -18.42
CA LEU A 96 -7.43 -5.37 -19.22
C LEU A 96 -7.44 -6.63 -20.08
N GLN A 97 -6.31 -6.96 -20.70
CA GLN A 97 -6.21 -8.18 -21.51
C GLN A 97 -6.45 -9.44 -20.65
N TRP A 98 -5.86 -9.52 -19.45
CA TRP A 98 -6.13 -10.60 -18.51
C TRP A 98 -7.61 -10.69 -18.13
N TYR A 99 -8.25 -9.56 -17.86
CA TYR A 99 -9.68 -9.53 -17.51
C TYR A 99 -10.53 -10.10 -18.67
N ILE A 100 -10.24 -9.71 -19.91
CA ILE A 100 -10.95 -10.22 -21.10
C ILE A 100 -10.76 -11.73 -21.25
N ASP A 101 -9.54 -12.22 -21.03
CA ASP A 101 -9.17 -13.62 -21.28
C ASP A 101 -9.64 -14.58 -20.18
N PHE A 102 -9.79 -14.11 -18.94
CA PHE A 102 -10.04 -14.96 -17.77
C PHE A 102 -11.33 -14.64 -17.00
N VAL A 103 -11.86 -13.43 -17.11
CA VAL A 103 -13.10 -13.01 -16.41
C VAL A 103 -14.27 -12.94 -17.39
N ASP A 104 -14.11 -12.24 -18.52
CA ASP A 104 -15.16 -12.11 -19.54
C ASP A 104 -15.18 -13.26 -20.56
N SER A 105 -14.26 -14.22 -20.44
CA SER A 105 -14.10 -15.24 -21.47
C SER A 105 -15.26 -16.23 -21.47
N PRO A 106 -15.98 -16.39 -22.60
CA PRO A 106 -17.08 -17.34 -22.71
C PRO A 106 -16.61 -18.80 -22.63
N LYS A 107 -15.29 -19.05 -22.66
CA LYS A 107 -14.68 -20.37 -22.50
C LYS A 107 -14.34 -20.71 -21.05
N ALA A 108 -14.50 -19.78 -20.11
CA ALA A 108 -13.96 -19.91 -18.77
C ALA A 108 -14.80 -20.83 -17.84
N GLY A 109 -16.00 -21.25 -18.25
CA GLY A 109 -16.84 -22.18 -17.48
C GLY A 109 -17.16 -21.70 -16.05
N ASN A 110 -17.46 -22.62 -15.12
CA ASN A 110 -17.74 -22.31 -13.70
C ASN A 110 -16.48 -22.02 -12.85
N VAL A 111 -15.34 -21.74 -13.46
CA VAL A 111 -14.04 -21.57 -12.77
C VAL A 111 -13.70 -20.08 -12.56
N VAL A 112 -14.52 -19.17 -13.09
CA VAL A 112 -14.31 -17.72 -12.99
C VAL A 112 -14.68 -17.23 -11.58
N PRO A 113 -13.92 -16.28 -11.01
CA PRO A 113 -14.36 -15.52 -9.85
C PRO A 113 -15.80 -15.01 -10.04
N SER A 114 -16.73 -15.50 -9.24
CA SER A 114 -18.15 -15.13 -9.35
C SER A 114 -18.48 -13.80 -8.65
N ASP A 115 -17.59 -13.35 -7.77
CA ASP A 115 -17.77 -12.14 -6.97
C ASP A 115 -16.61 -11.15 -7.14
N PHE A 116 -16.92 -9.88 -6.87
CA PHE A 116 -16.03 -8.75 -7.09
C PHE A 116 -14.72 -8.85 -6.30
N VAL A 117 -14.78 -9.37 -5.07
CA VAL A 117 -13.60 -9.53 -4.21
C VAL A 117 -12.65 -10.56 -4.80
N GLU A 118 -13.15 -11.71 -5.25
CA GLU A 118 -12.31 -12.76 -5.82
C GLU A 118 -11.69 -12.34 -7.16
N VAL A 119 -12.36 -11.49 -7.95
CA VAL A 119 -11.74 -10.87 -9.14
C VAL A 119 -10.56 -9.98 -8.74
N LEU A 120 -10.72 -9.14 -7.72
CA LEU A 120 -9.65 -8.26 -7.23
C LEU A 120 -8.48 -9.04 -6.63
N CYS A 121 -8.76 -10.08 -5.85
CA CYS A 121 -7.74 -10.99 -5.32
C CYS A 121 -7.00 -11.71 -6.45
N SER A 122 -7.72 -12.21 -7.45
CA SER A 122 -7.12 -12.85 -8.63
C SER A 122 -6.23 -11.90 -9.42
N LEU A 123 -6.65 -10.64 -9.56
CA LEU A 123 -5.89 -9.59 -10.24
C LEU A 123 -4.61 -9.23 -9.45
N HIS A 124 -4.70 -9.14 -8.12
CA HIS A 124 -3.52 -8.99 -7.24
C HIS A 124 -2.55 -10.17 -7.41
N ARG A 125 -3.04 -11.41 -7.26
CA ARG A 125 -2.22 -12.63 -7.38
C ARG A 125 -1.56 -12.76 -8.76
N ARG A 126 -2.20 -12.24 -9.81
CA ARG A 126 -1.69 -12.30 -11.18
C ARG A 126 -0.54 -11.34 -11.43
N PHE A 127 -0.66 -10.10 -10.95
CA PHE A 127 0.25 -9.01 -11.33
C PHE A 127 1.24 -8.61 -10.23
N ILE A 128 0.96 -8.93 -8.97
CA ILE A 128 1.81 -8.58 -7.84
C ILE A 128 2.62 -9.79 -7.42
N THR A 129 3.93 -9.77 -7.67
CA THR A 129 4.82 -10.85 -7.28
C THR A 129 5.26 -10.70 -5.82
N THR A 130 5.51 -11.81 -5.14
CA THR A 130 6.14 -11.78 -3.81
C THR A 130 7.57 -11.23 -3.85
N ALA A 131 8.20 -11.23 -5.03
CA ALA A 131 9.52 -10.63 -5.23
C ALA A 131 9.50 -9.11 -4.99
N THR A 132 8.46 -8.39 -5.43
CA THR A 132 8.33 -6.93 -5.21
C THR A 132 7.93 -6.60 -3.78
N ALA A 133 7.09 -7.42 -3.15
CA ALA A 133 6.79 -7.31 -1.72
C ALA A 133 8.04 -7.53 -0.83
N HIS A 134 8.86 -8.54 -1.14
CA HIS A 134 10.15 -8.75 -0.47
C HIS A 134 11.20 -7.71 -0.87
N GLN A 135 11.09 -7.09 -2.05
CA GLN A 135 12.02 -6.06 -2.49
C GLN A 135 11.95 -4.83 -1.59
N ALA A 136 10.77 -4.42 -1.10
CA ALA A 136 10.66 -3.32 -0.15
C ALA A 136 11.41 -3.59 1.16
N LEU A 137 11.36 -4.84 1.66
CA LEU A 137 12.14 -5.26 2.82
C LEU A 137 13.64 -5.26 2.52
N ARG A 138 14.05 -5.78 1.35
CA ARG A 138 15.45 -5.74 0.90
C ARG A 138 15.97 -4.31 0.72
N ASP A 139 15.15 -3.42 0.20
CA ASP A 139 15.47 -2.00 0.01
C ASP A 139 15.67 -1.32 1.37
N PHE A 140 14.74 -1.54 2.31
CA PHE A 140 14.89 -1.08 3.69
C PHE A 140 16.17 -1.64 4.33
N ASP A 141 16.49 -2.90 4.02
CA ASP A 141 17.71 -3.52 4.50
C ASP A 141 18.97 -2.91 3.89
N ALA A 142 18.89 -2.45 2.65
CA ALA A 142 19.96 -1.87 1.88
C ALA A 142 20.17 -0.36 2.13
N VAL A 143 19.24 0.34 2.78
CA VAL A 143 19.40 1.77 3.12
C VAL A 143 20.70 1.98 3.94
N ARG A 144 21.52 2.95 3.52
CA ARG A 144 22.77 3.34 4.20
C ARG A 144 22.83 4.86 4.34
N PHE A 145 23.50 5.32 5.38
CA PHE A 145 23.82 6.73 5.53
C PHE A 145 24.84 7.17 4.50
N LYS A 146 24.63 8.34 3.91
CA LYS A 146 25.57 9.03 3.04
C LYS A 146 25.78 10.44 3.56
N SER A 147 27.03 10.84 3.76
CA SER A 147 27.35 12.17 4.31
C SER A 147 26.87 13.30 3.41
N GLU A 148 26.88 13.11 2.09
CA GLU A 148 26.40 14.11 1.11
C GLU A 148 24.90 14.43 1.24
N ASP A 149 24.10 13.46 1.68
CA ASP A 149 22.64 13.55 1.76
C ASP A 149 22.13 13.92 3.17
N GLY A 150 22.96 13.68 4.19
CA GLY A 150 22.65 14.00 5.58
C GLY A 150 21.57 13.10 6.23
N PRO A 151 21.26 13.35 7.52
CA PRO A 151 20.37 12.50 8.30
C PRO A 151 18.90 12.61 7.90
N LEU A 152 18.43 13.75 7.38
CA LEU A 152 17.02 13.88 6.95
C LEU A 152 16.70 12.91 5.82
N LYS A 153 17.55 12.87 4.80
CA LYS A 153 17.38 11.98 3.65
C LYS A 153 17.39 10.51 4.06
N LEU A 154 18.27 10.13 5.01
CA LEU A 154 18.27 8.78 5.57
C LEU A 154 16.91 8.42 6.19
N MET A 155 16.30 9.31 6.97
CA MET A 155 14.99 9.04 7.57
C MET A 155 13.89 8.96 6.50
N ASP A 156 13.90 9.87 5.52
CA ASP A 156 12.95 9.84 4.40
C ASP A 156 13.04 8.54 3.61
N ASP A 157 14.24 8.04 3.35
CA ASP A 157 14.43 6.79 2.62
C ASP A 157 13.95 5.57 3.44
N LEU A 158 14.17 5.57 4.76
CA LEU A 158 13.63 4.52 5.65
C LEU A 158 12.10 4.55 5.71
N GLU A 159 11.49 5.74 5.85
CA GLU A 159 10.04 5.92 5.84
C GLU A 159 9.45 5.52 4.49
N ALA A 160 10.08 5.91 3.38
CA ALA A 160 9.64 5.56 2.03
C ALA A 160 9.72 4.05 1.77
N CYS A 161 10.78 3.36 2.23
CA CYS A 161 10.85 1.91 2.13
C CYS A 161 9.78 1.23 3.00
N SER A 162 9.59 1.71 4.23
CA SER A 162 8.57 1.22 5.16
C SER A 162 7.15 1.35 4.58
N GLN A 163 6.82 2.50 4.00
CA GLN A 163 5.52 2.72 3.36
C GLN A 163 5.26 1.81 2.16
N ARG A 164 6.31 1.28 1.52
CA ARG A 164 6.21 0.30 0.42
C ARG A 164 6.07 -1.14 0.91
N MET A 165 6.23 -1.39 2.21
CA MET A 165 5.99 -2.71 2.78
C MET A 165 4.49 -2.97 2.97
N ARG A 166 4.12 -4.25 3.03
CA ARG A 166 2.77 -4.73 3.37
C ARG A 166 2.22 -4.04 4.61
N GLU A 167 2.99 -4.07 5.69
CA GLU A 167 2.72 -3.34 6.92
C GLU A 167 3.89 -2.39 7.11
N PRO A 168 3.63 -1.08 7.24
CA PRO A 168 4.67 -0.13 7.57
C PRO A 168 5.42 -0.60 8.81
N MET A 169 6.75 -0.53 8.75
CA MET A 169 7.59 -0.79 9.90
C MET A 169 7.18 0.15 11.05
N PRO A 170 7.00 -0.39 12.27
CA PRO A 170 6.69 0.44 13.43
C PRO A 170 7.74 1.54 13.65
N ASP A 171 7.31 2.69 14.13
CA ASP A 171 8.19 3.84 14.41
C ASP A 171 9.42 3.45 15.24
N ILE A 172 9.27 2.53 16.20
CA ILE A 172 10.40 2.06 17.01
C ILE A 172 11.49 1.39 16.18
N ILE A 173 11.12 0.61 15.15
CA ILE A 173 12.05 -0.04 14.24
C ILE A 173 12.73 0.98 13.34
N LEU A 174 11.99 1.97 12.85
CA LEU A 174 12.54 3.09 12.07
C LEU A 174 13.58 3.86 12.87
N LYS A 175 13.25 4.23 14.12
CA LYS A 175 14.14 4.94 15.04
C LYS A 175 15.41 4.14 15.35
N GLN A 176 15.27 2.85 15.66
CA GLN A 176 16.40 1.95 15.91
C GLN A 176 17.33 1.85 14.70
N ARG A 177 16.75 1.66 13.51
CA ARG A 177 17.53 1.53 12.29
C ARG A 177 18.24 2.84 11.95
N PHE A 178 17.57 3.98 12.10
CA PHE A 178 18.18 5.30 11.95
C PHE A 178 19.39 5.48 12.90
N MET A 179 19.21 5.24 14.20
CA MET A 179 20.26 5.37 15.22
C MET A 179 21.42 4.38 15.02
N LYS A 180 21.21 3.28 14.30
CA LYS A 180 22.24 2.32 13.91
C LYS A 180 23.04 2.78 12.68
N LEU A 181 22.42 3.50 11.76
CA LEU A 181 23.00 3.86 10.46
C LEU A 181 23.71 5.21 10.45
N ILE A 182 23.32 6.16 11.31
CA ILE A 182 23.99 7.46 11.39
C ILE A 182 25.44 7.35 11.93
N PRO A 183 26.30 8.34 11.63
CA PRO A 183 27.66 8.37 12.17
C PRO A 183 27.68 8.36 13.70
N LEU A 184 28.63 7.63 14.29
CA LEU A 184 28.75 7.48 15.74
C LEU A 184 28.81 8.83 16.47
N ALA A 185 29.60 9.78 15.96
CA ALA A 185 29.71 11.10 16.57
C ALA A 185 28.37 11.86 16.58
N LEU A 186 27.50 11.69 15.57
CA LEU A 186 26.19 12.33 15.56
C LEU A 186 25.25 11.65 16.57
N LYS A 187 25.32 10.33 16.67
CA LYS A 187 24.57 9.54 17.64
C LYS A 187 24.90 9.96 19.08
N GLU A 188 26.19 10.12 19.38
CA GLU A 188 26.68 10.55 20.69
C GLU A 188 26.18 11.95 21.05
N ASP A 189 26.24 12.91 20.12
CA ASP A 189 25.71 14.27 20.35
C ASP A 189 24.19 14.27 20.57
N LEU A 190 23.43 13.47 19.82
CA LEU A 190 21.99 13.33 20.00
C LEU A 190 21.66 12.85 21.42
N GLN A 191 22.40 11.87 21.92
CA GLN A 191 22.19 11.31 23.24
C GLN A 191 22.66 12.27 24.34
N ALA A 192 23.89 12.78 24.23
CA ALA A 192 24.53 13.57 25.28
C ALA A 192 24.05 15.03 25.34
N LEU A 193 23.87 15.68 24.20
CA LEU A 193 23.55 17.11 24.12
C LEU A 193 22.07 17.41 23.96
N ARG A 194 21.26 16.42 23.55
CA ARG A 194 19.83 16.61 23.27
C ARG A 194 18.93 15.62 24.02
N GLY A 195 19.50 14.65 24.76
CA GLY A 195 18.73 13.67 25.51
C GLY A 195 17.86 12.78 24.62
N ILE A 196 18.23 12.61 23.35
CA ILE A 196 17.43 11.86 22.38
C ILE A 196 17.63 10.36 22.57
N SER A 197 16.51 9.64 22.63
CA SER A 197 16.47 8.19 22.77
C SER A 197 15.47 7.59 21.77
N GLU A 198 15.85 6.49 21.12
CA GLU A 198 14.96 5.76 20.22
C GLU A 198 13.68 5.26 20.91
N SER A 199 13.72 4.97 22.21
CA SER A 199 12.57 4.48 22.96
C SER A 199 11.61 5.59 23.38
N TYR A 200 12.15 6.74 23.79
CA TYR A 200 11.37 7.78 24.47
C TYR A 200 11.13 9.03 23.61
N SER A 201 11.94 9.27 22.59
CA SER A 201 11.76 10.41 21.69
C SER A 201 10.84 10.05 20.52
N SER A 202 10.08 11.03 20.07
CA SER A 202 9.30 10.91 18.84
C SER A 202 10.21 10.94 17.61
N ILE A 203 9.73 10.38 16.50
CA ILE A 203 10.48 10.40 15.24
C ILE A 203 10.76 11.84 14.78
N GLN A 204 9.85 12.77 15.05
CA GLN A 204 10.01 14.19 14.72
C GLN A 204 11.08 14.89 15.54
N GLN A 205 11.19 14.56 16.84
CA GLN A 205 12.27 15.08 17.69
C GLN A 205 13.63 14.60 17.18
N ILE A 206 13.74 13.30 16.85
CA ILE A 206 14.96 12.71 16.30
C ILE A 206 15.34 13.41 14.98
N ARG A 207 14.40 13.55 14.05
CA ARG A 207 14.63 14.23 12.75
C ARG A 207 15.14 15.65 12.94
N THR A 208 14.43 16.43 13.76
CA THR A 208 14.75 17.85 13.99
C THR A 208 16.14 18.02 14.59
N HIS A 209 16.45 17.30 15.66
CA HIS A 209 17.73 17.46 16.34
C HIS A 209 18.91 16.88 15.56
N ALA A 210 18.70 15.77 14.84
CA ALA A 210 19.73 15.19 13.99
C ALA A 210 20.13 16.16 12.87
N ASN A 211 19.15 16.81 12.25
CA ASN A 211 19.44 17.80 11.21
C ASN A 211 20.16 19.04 11.76
N GLN A 212 19.69 19.60 12.88
CA GLN A 212 20.32 20.76 13.50
C GLN A 212 21.79 20.50 13.87
N LEU A 213 22.08 19.33 14.45
CA LEU A 213 23.46 18.96 14.80
C LEU A 213 24.31 18.72 13.55
N TRP A 214 23.72 18.18 12.48
CA TRP A 214 24.41 17.96 11.22
C TRP A 214 24.78 19.27 10.52
N GLU A 215 23.87 20.23 10.45
CA GLU A 215 24.11 21.55 9.84
C GLU A 215 25.22 22.34 10.55
N VAL A 216 25.36 22.19 11.87
CA VAL A 216 26.44 22.84 12.64
C VAL A 216 27.82 22.20 12.37
N ARG A 217 27.84 20.94 11.91
CA ARG A 217 29.07 20.16 11.66
C ARG A 217 29.53 20.16 10.21
N SER A 218 28.63 20.50 9.28
CA SER A 218 28.85 20.48 7.82
C SER A 218 29.47 21.79 7.33
#